data_AF-R7LVU6-F1
#
_entry.id   AF-R7LVU6-F1
#
_cell.length_a   1.000
_cell.length_b   1.000
_cell.length_c   1.000
_cell.angle_alpha   90.00
_cell.angle_beta   90.00
_cell.angle_gamma   90.00
#
_symmetry.space_group_name_H-M   'P 1'
#
loop_
_entity.id
_entity.type
_entity.pdbx_description
1 polymer ?
#
loop_
_entity_poly.entity_id
_entity_poly.type
_entity_poly.pdbx_seq_one_letter_code
_entity_poly.pdbx_strand_id
1 'polypeptide(L)' 'MFQVYTAKDKSELSKNLIGEFKDYDDAMDCAEKAIEGKSDLRYIVEETNGCVNSYGELIPTVVAESD' A
#
# COMPACT_ATOMS: atom_id res chain seq x y z
N MET A 1 -11.14 1.23 -1.92
CA MET A 1 -10.30 1.97 -0.94
C MET A 1 -8.89 1.49 -1.14
N PHE A 2 -7.93 2.41 -1.20
CA PHE A 2 -6.52 2.14 -1.41
C PHE A 2 -5.76 2.36 -0.10
N GLN A 3 -5.00 1.38 0.33
CA GLN A 3 -4.14 1.46 1.50
C GLN A 3 -2.71 1.58 1.01
N VAL A 4 -2.02 2.64 1.43
CA VAL A 4 -0.63 2.89 1.06
C VAL A 4 0.25 2.46 2.21
N TYR A 5 1.13 1.53 1.93
CA TYR A 5 2.15 1.04 2.86
C TYR A 5 3.52 1.45 2.36
N THR A 6 4.45 1.65 3.29
CA THR A 6 5.87 1.76 3.01
C THR A 6 6.61 0.66 3.76
N ALA A 7 7.59 0.04 3.13
CA ALA A 7 8.44 -0.97 3.73
C ALA A 7 9.90 -0.60 3.53
N LYS A 8 10.70 -0.73 4.59
CA LYS A 8 12.15 -0.44 4.53
C LYS A 8 12.99 -1.68 4.27
N ASP A 9 12.41 -2.86 4.44
CA ASP A 9 13.10 -4.14 4.32
C ASP A 9 12.15 -5.18 3.72
N LYS A 10 12.69 -6.29 3.19
CA LYS A 10 11.88 -7.43 2.69
C LYS A 10 11.10 -8.14 3.80
N SER A 11 11.28 -7.71 5.04
CA SER A 11 10.57 -8.24 6.20
C SER A 11 9.19 -7.62 6.31
N GLU A 12 8.15 -8.46 6.28
CA GLU A 12 6.75 -8.08 6.46
C GLU A 12 6.48 -7.29 7.76
N LEU A 13 7.39 -7.37 8.72
CA LEU A 13 7.33 -6.65 9.99
C LEU A 13 7.58 -5.14 9.87
N SER A 14 8.15 -4.69 8.74
CA SER A 14 8.50 -3.29 8.51
C SER A 14 7.52 -2.54 7.61
N LYS A 15 6.36 -3.16 7.32
CA LYS A 15 5.23 -2.53 6.63
C LYS A 15 4.61 -1.45 7.53
N ASN A 16 4.81 -0.20 7.18
CA ASN A 16 4.24 0.95 7.88
C ASN A 16 3.09 1.52 7.03
N LEU A 17 1.88 1.54 7.58
CA LEU A 17 0.72 2.15 6.94
C LEU A 17 0.90 3.67 6.91
N ILE A 18 0.93 4.26 5.71
CA ILE A 18 0.99 5.71 5.50
C ILE A 18 -0.40 6.32 5.59
N GLY A 19 -1.39 5.67 4.99
CA GLY A 19 -2.76 6.15 4.98
C GLY A 19 -3.69 5.32 4.12
N GLU A 20 -4.99 5.55 4.33
CA GLU A 20 -6.06 4.93 3.57
C GLU A 20 -6.75 6.02 2.73
N PHE A 21 -6.84 5.78 1.43
CA PHE A 21 -7.37 6.68 0.43
C PHE A 21 -8.58 6.03 -0.26
N LYS A 22 -9.48 6.85 -0.80
CA LYS A 22 -10.61 6.35 -1.60
C LYS A 22 -10.30 6.31 -3.09
N ASP A 23 -9.43 7.22 -3.53
CA ASP A 23 -9.04 7.44 -4.92
C ASP A 23 -7.62 6.94 -5.17
N TYR A 24 -7.40 6.37 -6.36
CA TYR A 24 -6.11 5.78 -6.75
C TYR A 24 -5.04 6.85 -6.97
N ASP A 25 -5.39 7.97 -7.62
CA ASP A 25 -4.47 9.07 -7.88
C ASP A 25 -3.90 9.65 -6.56
N ASP A 26 -4.76 9.87 -5.56
CA ASP A 26 -4.32 10.33 -4.23
C ASP A 26 -3.43 9.29 -3.52
N ALA A 27 -3.75 8.00 -3.66
CA ALA A 27 -2.95 6.93 -3.10
C ALA A 27 -1.54 6.88 -3.74
N MET A 28 -1.46 7.09 -5.06
CA MET A 28 -0.20 7.08 -5.80
C MET A 28 0.65 8.31 -5.48
N ASP A 29 0.06 9.51 -5.43
CA ASP A 29 0.75 10.75 -5.03
C ASP A 29 1.29 10.65 -3.60
N CYS A 30 0.52 10.04 -2.68
CA CYS A 30 0.97 9.82 -1.32
C CYS A 30 2.09 8.75 -1.24
N ALA A 31 2.01 7.70 -2.06
CA ALA A 31 3.04 6.68 -2.16
C ALA A 31 4.36 7.26 -2.70
N GLU A 32 4.31 8.05 -3.76
CA GLU A 32 5.46 8.76 -4.32
C GLU A 32 6.06 9.74 -3.32
N LYS A 33 5.24 10.57 -2.66
CA LYS A 33 5.71 11.47 -1.59
C LYS A 33 6.32 10.74 -0.41
N ALA A 34 5.87 9.53 -0.11
CA ALA A 34 6.39 8.74 1.00
C ALA A 34 7.78 8.13 0.71
N ILE A 35 8.09 7.88 -0.57
CA ILE A 35 9.43 7.46 -1.02
C ILE A 35 10.32 8.63 -1.45
N GLU A 36 9.75 9.80 -1.75
CA GLU A 36 10.47 11.02 -2.15
C GLU A 36 11.39 11.49 -1.00
N GLY A 37 12.65 11.08 -1.07
CA GLY A 37 13.68 11.38 -0.05
C GLY A 37 14.14 10.18 0.79
N LYS A 38 13.60 8.98 0.58
CA LYS A 38 14.04 7.75 1.26
C LYS A 38 14.22 6.62 0.24
N SER A 39 15.37 6.61 -0.42
CA SER A 39 15.75 5.61 -1.44
C SER A 39 15.78 4.16 -0.92
N ASP A 40 15.77 3.95 0.39
CA ASP A 40 15.71 2.63 1.03
C ASP A 40 14.27 2.16 1.32
N LEU A 41 13.24 2.95 0.97
CA LEU A 41 11.84 2.58 1.18
C LEU A 41 11.18 2.16 -0.14
N ARG A 42 10.45 1.04 -0.07
CA ARG A 42 9.51 0.60 -1.08
C ARG A 42 8.11 1.05 -0.69
N TYR A 43 7.30 1.49 -1.64
CA TYR A 43 5.87 1.68 -1.42
C TYR A 43 5.09 0.47 -1.94
N ILE A 44 3.98 0.17 -1.28
CA ILE A 44 3.03 -0.88 -1.65
C ILE A 44 1.65 -0.24 -1.57
N VAL A 45 0.93 -0.23 -2.68
CA VAL A 45 -0.45 0.26 -2.74
C VAL A 45 -1.37 -0.94 -2.88
N GLU A 46 -2.21 -1.15 -1.88
CA GLU A 46 -3.19 -2.22 -1.83
C GLU A 46 -4.60 -1.67 -2.02
N GLU A 47 -5.37 -2.20 -2.96
CA GLU A 47 -6.79 -1.90 -3.13
C GLU A 47 -7.65 -2.90 -2.35
N THR A 48 -8.41 -2.39 -1.39
CA THR A 48 -9.55 -3.06 -0.79
C THR A 48 -10.83 -2.61 -1.51
N ASN A 49 -11.34 -3.43 -2.42
CA ASN A 49 -12.62 -3.21 -3.11
C ASN A 49 -13.82 -3.82 -2.35
N GLY A 50 -13.66 -4.09 -1.04
CA GLY A 50 -14.68 -4.79 -0.25
C GLY A 50 -14.91 -6.24 -0.66
N CYS A 51 -14.03 -6.78 -1.51
CA CYS A 51 -14.09 -8.16 -1.97
C CYS A 51 -13.61 -9.06 -0.84
N VAL A 52 -14.45 -10.01 -0.44
CA VAL A 52 -14.14 -10.98 0.62
C VAL A 52 -13.92 -12.36 0.03
N ASN A 53 -12.94 -13.10 0.55
CA ASN A 53 -12.78 -14.51 0.22
C ASN A 53 -13.95 -15.34 0.79
N SER A 54 -14.05 -16.62 0.42
CA SER A 54 -15.09 -17.52 0.96
C SER A 54 -15.00 -17.73 2.49
N TYR A 55 -13.93 -17.28 3.14
CA TYR A 55 -13.76 -17.27 4.59
C TYR A 55 -14.23 -15.95 5.25
N GLY A 56 -14.69 -14.98 4.45
CA GLY A 56 -15.17 -13.68 4.93
C GLY A 56 -14.07 -12.65 5.21
N GLU A 57 -12.82 -12.93 4.81
CA GLU A 57 -11.71 -11.99 4.97
C GLU A 57 -11.65 -11.05 3.78
N LEU A 58 -11.46 -9.75 4.06
CA LEU A 58 -11.20 -8.75 3.04
C LEU A 58 -9.88 -9.07 2.35
N ILE A 59 -9.92 -9.20 1.02
CA ILE A 59 -8.73 -9.46 0.22
C ILE A 59 -8.21 -8.12 -0.30
N PRO A 60 -7.14 -7.55 0.30
CA PRO A 60 -6.42 -6.46 -0.33
C PRO A 60 -5.72 -6.98 -1.59
N THR A 61 -5.87 -6.27 -2.71
CA THR A 61 -5.19 -6.58 -3.96
C THR A 61 -4.04 -5.60 -4.14
N VAL A 62 -2.80 -6.06 -4.23
CA VAL A 62 -1.66 -5.17 -4.50
C VAL A 62 -1.79 -4.63 -5.94
N VAL A 63 -2.00 -3.32 -6.08
CA VAL A 63 -2.15 -2.64 -7.37
C VAL A 63 -0.83 -2.05 -7.85
N ALA A 64 0.03 -1.64 -6.92
CA ALA A 64 1.36 -1.15 -7.23
C ALA A 64 2.34 -1.56 -6.13
N GLU A 65 3.49 -2.08 -6.54
CA GLU A 65 4.63 -2.31 -5.67
C GLU A 65 5.89 -1.74 -6.35
N SER A 66 6.76 -1.12 -5.57
CA SER A 66 8.08 -0.67 -6.04
C SER A 66 9.16 -1.63 -5.54
N ASP A 67 10.06 -2.08 -6.41
CA ASP A 67 11.25 -2.88 -6.04
C ASP A 67 12.43 -1.99 -5.62
#